data_AF-A0A1D7XX21-F1
#
_entry.id   AF-A0A1D7XX21-F1
#
_cell.length_a   1.000
_cell.length_b   1.000
_cell.length_c   1.000
_cell.angle_alpha   90.00
_cell.angle_beta   90.00
_cell.angle_gamma   90.00
#
_symmetry.space_group_name_H-M   'P 1'
#
loop_
_entity.id
_entity.type
_entity.pdbx_description
1 polymer ?
#
loop_
_entity_poly.entity_id
_entity_poly.type
_entity_poly.pdbx_seq_one_letter_code
_entity_poly.pdbx_strand_id
1 'polypeptide(L)' 'MKTTNQNSLFKHLLEATEIDDIQCRYIAFKLAENNAKTIISIERIDKLKYTVKTDNGSYLIEATNLPLPISRVVSL' A
#
# COMPACT_ATOMS: atom_id res chain seq x y z
N MET A 1 -12.41 -3.09 14.00
CA MET A 1 -11.55 -3.04 12.80
C MET A 1 -10.66 -4.27 12.81
N LYS A 2 -10.80 -5.23 11.87
CA LYS A 2 -9.91 -6.41 11.82
C LYS A 2 -8.52 -5.95 11.35
N THR A 3 -7.68 -5.54 12.29
CA THR A 3 -6.32 -5.01 12.08
C THR A 3 -5.36 -6.02 11.42
N THR A 4 -5.66 -7.31 11.49
CA THR A 4 -4.81 -8.38 10.94
C THR A 4 -4.69 -8.33 9.42
N ASN A 5 -5.77 -8.04 8.71
CA ASN A 5 -5.78 -8.08 7.24
C ASN A 5 -5.11 -6.84 6.63
N GLN A 6 -5.25 -5.68 7.25
CA GLN A 6 -4.58 -4.46 6.79
C GLN A 6 -3.05 -4.61 6.90
N ASN A 7 -2.56 -5.21 7.98
CA ASN A 7 -1.12 -5.38 8.20
C ASN A 7 -0.48 -6.33 7.18
N SER A 8 -1.18 -7.39 6.75
CA SER A 8 -0.66 -8.29 5.70
C SER A 8 -0.62 -7.60 4.34
N LEU A 9 -1.67 -6.84 3.99
CA LEU A 9 -1.70 -6.04 2.75
C LEU A 9 -0.57 -5.00 2.74
N PHE A 10 -0.35 -4.32 3.86
CA PHE A 10 0.72 -3.33 4.02
C PHE A 10 2.11 -3.94 3.78
N LYS A 11 2.42 -5.08 4.42
CA LYS A 11 3.73 -5.74 4.25
C LYS A 11 3.99 -6.12 2.80
N HIS A 12 2.98 -6.71 2.14
CA HIS A 12 3.11 -7.10 0.74
C HIS A 12 3.36 -5.88 -0.17
N LEU A 13 2.64 -4.77 0.03
CA LEU A 13 2.86 -3.55 -0.73
C LEU A 13 4.26 -2.97 -0.51
N LEU A 14 4.73 -2.95 0.75
CA LEU A 14 6.05 -2.42 1.10
C LEU A 14 7.20 -3.24 0.50
N GLU A 15 7.04 -4.56 0.41
CA GLU A 15 8.06 -5.45 -0.16
C GLU A 15 8.05 -5.47 -1.70
N ALA A 16 6.90 -5.23 -2.32
CA ALA A 16 6.71 -5.39 -3.77
C ALA A 16 6.69 -4.08 -4.58
N THR A 17 6.73 -2.91 -3.93
CA THR A 17 6.64 -1.61 -4.60
C THR A 17 7.73 -0.64 -4.14
N GLU A 18 7.94 0.41 -4.93
CA GLU A 18 8.84 1.52 -4.58
C GLU A 18 8.11 2.64 -3.82
N ILE A 19 6.88 2.37 -3.36
CA ILE A 19 6.03 3.34 -2.66
C ILE A 19 6.51 3.47 -1.21
N ASP A 20 6.51 4.69 -0.67
CA ASP A 20 6.90 4.91 0.71
C ASP A 20 5.96 4.22 1.72
N ASP A 21 6.44 4.03 2.94
CA ASP A 21 5.73 3.27 3.98
C ASP A 21 4.39 3.93 4.39
N ILE A 22 4.32 5.26 4.40
CA ILE A 22 3.11 6.02 4.73
C ILE A 22 2.05 5.80 3.67
N GLN A 23 2.40 5.94 2.39
CA GLN A 23 1.50 5.67 1.28
C GLN A 23 1.08 4.19 1.24
N CYS A 24 1.99 3.25 1.47
CA CYS A 24 1.67 1.83 1.58
C CYS A 24 0.63 1.54 2.67
N ARG A 25 0.74 2.19 3.85
CA ARG A 25 -0.25 2.06 4.94
C ARG A 25 -1.62 2.57 4.54
N TYR A 26 -1.68 3.72 3.87
CA TYR A 26 -2.93 4.29 3.39
C TYR A 26 -3.59 3.40 2.33
N ILE A 27 -2.82 2.90 1.37
CA ILE A 27 -3.30 1.97 0.34
C ILE A 27 -3.85 0.70 0.99
N ALA A 28 -3.11 0.08 1.90
CA ALA A 28 -3.55 -1.13 2.60
C ALA A 28 -4.85 -0.91 3.37
N PHE A 29 -5.00 0.27 4.00
CA PHE A 29 -6.25 0.68 4.64
C PHE A 29 -7.40 0.72 3.63
N LYS A 30 -7.24 1.43 2.51
CA LYS A 30 -8.29 1.53 1.47
C LYS A 30 -8.65 0.19 0.86
N LEU A 31 -7.68 -0.70 0.62
CA LEU A 31 -7.94 -2.06 0.13
C LEU A 31 -8.75 -2.86 1.15
N ALA A 32 -8.38 -2.80 2.43
CA ALA A 32 -9.12 -3.47 3.50
C ALA A 32 -10.56 -2.93 3.67
N GLU A 33 -10.77 -1.62 3.55
CA GLU A 33 -12.11 -1.00 3.52
C GLU A 33 -12.95 -1.52 2.34
N ASN A 34 -12.32 -1.82 1.20
CA ASN A 34 -12.97 -2.44 0.05
C ASN A 34 -13.01 -3.99 0.15
N ASN A 35 -12.95 -4.54 1.35
CA ASN A 35 -13.04 -5.97 1.65
C ASN A 35 -11.96 -6.86 0.98
N ALA A 36 -10.90 -6.27 0.42
CA ALA A 36 -9.75 -7.05 -0.04
C ALA A 36 -9.01 -7.63 1.17
N LYS A 37 -8.63 -8.91 1.09
CA LYS A 37 -7.92 -9.62 2.16
C LYS A 37 -6.54 -10.05 1.71
N THR A 38 -6.37 -10.35 0.42
CA THR A 38 -5.13 -10.88 -0.13
C THR A 38 -4.82 -10.20 -1.46
N ILE A 39 -3.57 -9.77 -1.62
CA ILE A 39 -3.04 -9.34 -2.92
C ILE A 39 -2.57 -10.59 -3.67
N ILE A 40 -3.08 -10.76 -4.89
CA ILE A 40 -2.74 -11.87 -5.79
C ILE A 40 -1.55 -11.47 -6.66
N SER A 41 -1.55 -10.26 -7.20
CA SER A 41 -0.48 -9.75 -8.04
C SER A 41 -0.41 -8.23 -8.00
N ILE A 42 0.80 -7.70 -8.19
CA ILE A 42 1.08 -6.28 -8.35
C ILE A 42 1.86 -6.13 -9.65
N GLU A 43 1.37 -5.29 -10.55
CA GLU A 43 2.02 -4.99 -11.81
C GLU A 43 2.29 -3.50 -11.89
N ARG A 44 3.54 -3.11 -12.13
CA ARG A 44 3.92 -1.73 -12.37
C ARG A 44 3.58 -1.37 -13.81
N ILE A 45 2.77 -0.33 -14.01
CA ILE A 45 2.43 0.18 -15.35
C ILE A 45 3.16 1.48 -15.68
N ASP A 46 3.59 2.24 -14.66
CA ASP A 46 4.45 3.42 -14.80
C ASP A 46 5.23 3.68 -13.51
N LYS A 47 6.04 4.74 -13.45
CA LYS A 47 6.68 5.19 -12.23
C LYS A 47 5.64 5.52 -11.17
N LEU A 48 5.71 4.81 -10.03
CA LEU A 48 4.78 4.93 -8.91
C LEU A 48 3.30 4.67 -9.27
N LYS A 49 3.04 3.96 -10.37
CA LYS A 49 1.70 3.58 -10.80
C LYS A 49 1.59 2.09 -11.00
N TYR A 50 0.61 1.48 -10.34
CA TYR A 50 0.49 0.02 -10.25
C TYR A 50 -0.96 -0.44 -10.45
N THR A 51 -1.11 -1.58 -11.12
CA THR A 51 -2.33 -2.37 -11.08
C THR A 51 -2.19 -3.43 -9.99
N VAL A 52 -3.10 -3.45 -9.02
CA VAL A 52 -3.11 -4.43 -7.93
C VAL A 52 -4.34 -5.29 -8.04
N LYS A 53 -4.12 -6.58 -8.25
CA LYS A 53 -5.19 -7.59 -8.27
C LYS A 53 -5.30 -8.22 -6.89
N THR A 54 -6.50 -8.26 -6.34
CA THR A 54 -6.82 -8.86 -5.05
C THR A 54 -7.86 -9.95 -5.19
N ASP A 55 -8.16 -10.62 -4.09
CA ASP A 55 -9.29 -11.56 -3.97
C ASP A 55 -10.67 -10.90 -4.18
N ASN A 56 -10.77 -9.57 -4.08
CA ASN A 56 -12.02 -8.82 -4.20
C ASN A 56 -11.99 -7.73 -5.29
N GLY A 57 -11.19 -7.91 -6.35
CA GLY A 57 -11.19 -7.02 -7.51
C GLY A 57 -9.80 -6.58 -7.95
N SER A 58 -9.75 -5.60 -8.85
CA SER A 58 -8.51 -4.98 -9.33
C SER A 58 -8.55 -3.48 -9.09
N TYR A 59 -7.43 -2.92 -8.65
CA TYR A 59 -7.31 -1.54 -8.22
C TYR A 59 -6.17 -0.87 -8.97
N LEU A 60 -6.41 0.34 -9.45
CA LEU A 60 -5.35 1.22 -9.91
C LEU A 60 -4.82 2.02 -8.72
N ILE A 61 -3.51 2.01 -8.53
CA ILE A 61 -2.83 2.77 -7.49
C ILE A 61 -1.91 3.76 -8.16
N GLU A 62 -2.07 5.03 -7.80
CA GLU A 62 -1.19 6.13 -8.19
C GLU A 62 -0.59 6.74 -6.93
N ALA A 63 0.72 6.59 -6.78
CA ALA A 63 1.51 7.12 -5.69
C ALA A 63 2.32 8.34 -6.15
N THR A 64 2.87 9.09 -5.20
CA THR A 64 3.73 10.24 -5.51
C THR A 64 4.99 10.18 -4.67
N ASN A 65 6.11 10.67 -5.22
CA ASN A 65 7.31 10.90 -4.45
C ASN A 65 7.01 11.95 -3.37
N LEU A 66 7.01 11.53 -2.11
CA LEU A 66 6.92 12.45 -0.99
C LEU A 66 8.32 13.00 -0.65
N PRO A 67 8.46 14.29 -0.31
CA PRO A 67 9.72 14.82 0.19
C PRO A 67 10.00 14.20 1.56
N LEU A 68 11.07 13.41 1.66
CA LEU A 68 11.49 12.79 2.92
C LEU A 68 12.51 13.66 3.67
N PRO A 69 12.43 13.72 5.03
CA PRO A 69 11.44 13.06 5.88
C PRO A 69 10.13 13.88 6.03
N ILE A 70 8.99 13.22 5.87
CA ILE A 70 7.65 13.83 6.05
C ILE A 70 7.43 14.23 7.52
N SER A 71 7.95 13.43 8.45
CA SER A 71 7.92 13.65 9.89
C SER A 71 9.17 13.07 10.54
N ARG A 72 9.71 13.74 11.56
CA ARG A 72 10.85 13.27 12.35
C ARG A 72 10.45 13.15 13.81
N VAL A 73 10.59 11.95 14.37
CA VAL A 73 10.48 11.72 15.82
C VAL A 73 11.88 11.53 16.37
N VAL A 74 12.27 12.37 17.33
CA VAL A 74 13.52 12.24 18.08
C VAL A 74 13.17 11.88 19.52
N SER A 75 13.86 10.88 20.08
CA SER A 75 13.84 10.65 21.52
C SER A 75 14.58 11.78 22.20
N LEU A 76 14.05 12.28 23.31
CA LEU A 76 14.78 13.15 24.24
C LEU A 76 15.62 12.29 25.19
#